data_AF-A0A7R8VZQ1-F1
#
_entry.id   AF-A0A7R8VZQ1-F1
#
_cell.length_a   1.000
_cell.length_b   1.000
_cell.length_c   1.000
_cell.angle_alpha   90.00
_cell.angle_beta   90.00
_cell.angle_gamma   90.00
#
_symmetry.space_group_name_H-M   'P 1'
#
loop_
_entity.id
_entity.type
_entity.pdbx_description
1 polymer ?
#
loop_
_entity_poly.entity_id
_entity_poly.type
_entity_poly.pdbx_seq_one_letter_code
_entity_poly.pdbx_strand_id
1 'polypeptide(L)'
;MNDEHGNRETLFVAVHVRRTDYVMYLKRKGLTVSVDVSYYKHAVAWMLRKLTSDLKTSYNIAFILASDDKAWCEKNLIPQIKKEIHSFGNQNNLGGSSVFYLGIKTTPVVDLVMLSSCNHSIIAYGTYGIWSALMANGWTVVYDMAAKNNPEQVKLVNHAPLLFTKKLPKWIALS
;
A
#
# COMPACT_ATOMS: atom_id res chain seq x y z
N MET A 1 37.00 -13.71 8.59
CA MET A 1 36.47 -12.34 8.52
C MET A 1 35.05 -12.48 8.02
N ASN A 2 34.07 -12.29 8.90
CA ASN A 2 32.66 -12.50 8.59
C ASN A 2 32.09 -11.21 8.00
N ASP A 3 31.55 -11.28 6.78
CA ASP A 3 30.77 -10.21 6.18
C ASP A 3 29.41 -10.12 6.88
N GLU A 4 29.31 -9.25 7.89
CA GLU A 4 28.09 -9.03 8.67
C GLU A 4 27.07 -8.09 7.96
N HIS A 5 27.26 -7.82 6.67
CA HIS A 5 26.34 -7.04 5.84
C HIS A 5 25.94 -7.82 4.58
N GLY A 6 25.39 -9.03 4.77
CA GLY A 6 24.74 -9.75 3.68
C GLY A 6 23.69 -8.85 3.00
N ASN A 7 23.88 -8.58 1.70
CA ASN A 7 23.03 -7.70 0.90
C ASN A 7 21.59 -8.24 0.88
N ARG A 8 20.73 -7.73 1.76
CA ARG A 8 19.32 -8.14 1.84
C ARG A 8 18.57 -7.54 0.66
N GLU A 9 17.87 -8.38 -0.09
CA GLU A 9 16.96 -7.92 -1.13
C GLU A 9 15.91 -6.95 -0.54
N THR A 10 15.48 -6.00 -1.37
CA THR A 10 14.49 -5.00 -0.98
C THR A 10 13.16 -5.30 -1.65
N LEU A 11 12.10 -5.39 -0.85
CA LEU A 11 10.72 -5.45 -1.32
C LEU A 11 10.14 -4.06 -1.34
N PHE A 12 9.53 -3.71 -2.47
CA PHE A 12 8.87 -2.43 -2.67
C PHE A 12 7.37 -2.56 -2.44
N VAL A 13 6.83 -1.69 -1.58
CA VAL A 13 5.40 -1.63 -1.27
C VAL A 13 4.85 -0.29 -1.75
N ALA A 14 4.01 -0.30 -2.77
CA ALA A 14 3.30 0.87 -3.24
C ALA A 14 2.30 1.36 -2.17
N VAL A 15 2.26 2.66 -1.91
CA VAL A 15 1.27 3.30 -1.05
C VAL A 15 0.61 4.44 -1.82
N HIS A 16 -0.63 4.22 -2.25
CA HIS A 16 -1.39 5.25 -2.95
C HIS A 16 -2.40 5.94 -2.02
N VAL A 17 -2.31 7.26 -1.94
CA VAL A 17 -3.16 8.11 -1.11
C VAL A 17 -3.99 9.01 -2.01
N ARG A 18 -5.32 8.91 -1.95
CA ARG A 18 -6.26 9.73 -2.74
C ARG A 18 -7.02 10.70 -1.85
N ARG A 19 -6.85 12.00 -2.06
CA ARG A 19 -7.41 13.06 -1.22
C ARG A 19 -8.07 14.17 -2.07
N THR A 20 -7.42 15.34 -2.15
CA THR A 20 -7.86 16.60 -2.78
C THR A 20 -9.36 16.70 -3.12
N ASP A 21 -9.73 16.71 -4.40
CA ASP A 21 -11.09 16.85 -4.91
C ASP A 21 -12.01 15.70 -4.48
N TYR A 22 -11.45 14.51 -4.29
CA TYR A 22 -12.21 13.33 -3.92
C TYR A 22 -12.78 13.42 -2.50
N VAL A 23 -12.05 14.04 -1.56
CA VAL A 23 -12.57 14.31 -0.20
C VAL A 23 -13.83 15.18 -0.28
N MET A 24 -13.84 16.17 -1.17
CA MET A 24 -15.01 17.03 -1.39
C MET A 24 -16.15 16.27 -2.09
N TYR A 25 -15.83 15.40 -3.05
CA TYR A 25 -16.80 14.53 -3.71
C TYR A 25 -17.50 13.61 -2.71
N LEU A 26 -16.76 12.95 -1.81
CA LEU A 26 -17.31 12.10 -0.76
C LEU A 26 -18.28 12.88 0.14
N LYS A 27 -17.86 14.06 0.61
CA LYS A 27 -18.71 14.95 1.42
C LYS A 27 -20.03 15.28 0.71
N ARG A 28 -19.98 15.64 -0.58
CA ARG A 28 -21.19 15.94 -1.39
C ARG A 28 -22.13 14.74 -1.54
N LYS A 29 -21.59 13.52 -1.50
CA LYS A 29 -22.38 12.28 -1.56
C LYS A 29 -22.89 11.81 -0.20
N GLY A 30 -22.72 12.61 0.85
CA GLY A 30 -23.10 12.22 2.22
C GLY A 30 -22.21 11.12 2.80
N LEU A 31 -21.05 10.88 2.18
CA LEU A 31 -20.02 9.96 2.69
C LEU A 31 -19.03 10.80 3.50
N THR A 32 -19.02 10.59 4.81
CA THR A 32 -18.27 11.44 5.75
C THR A 32 -16.81 11.02 5.93
N VAL A 33 -16.40 9.87 5.40
CA VAL A 33 -15.12 9.26 5.76
C VAL A 33 -14.11 9.40 4.61
N SER A 34 -13.26 10.42 4.71
CA SER A 34 -11.95 10.37 4.07
C SER A 34 -11.16 9.24 4.72
N VAL A 35 -10.36 8.51 3.95
CA VAL A 35 -9.44 7.53 4.55
C VAL A 35 -8.54 8.24 5.56
N ASP A 36 -8.55 7.74 6.79
CA ASP A 36 -7.78 8.30 7.90
C ASP A 36 -6.36 7.72 7.94
N VAL A 37 -5.47 8.42 8.64
CA VAL A 37 -4.10 8.00 8.91
C VAL A 37 -4.06 6.62 9.61
N SER A 38 -5.03 6.32 10.47
CA SER A 38 -5.14 5.03 11.17
C SER A 38 -5.21 3.83 10.20
N TYR A 39 -5.93 3.96 9.09
CA TYR A 39 -5.98 2.91 8.06
C TYR A 39 -4.59 2.59 7.53
N TYR A 40 -3.85 3.61 7.07
CA TYR A 40 -2.52 3.39 6.50
C TYR A 40 -1.55 2.83 7.55
N LYS A 41 -1.68 3.27 8.80
CA LYS A 41 -0.91 2.73 9.92
C LYS A 41 -1.14 1.23 10.09
N HIS A 42 -2.41 0.80 10.14
CA HIS A 42 -2.77 -0.61 10.27
C HIS A 42 -2.38 -1.42 9.02
N ALA A 43 -2.52 -0.85 7.83
CA ALA A 43 -2.12 -1.47 6.58
C ALA A 43 -0.60 -1.71 6.51
N VAL A 44 0.21 -0.71 6.89
CA VAL A 44 1.67 -0.84 6.98
C VAL A 44 2.05 -1.89 8.01
N ALA A 45 1.48 -1.84 9.22
CA ALA A 45 1.76 -2.83 10.25
C ALA A 45 1.39 -4.26 9.82
N TRP A 46 0.26 -4.42 9.11
CA TRP A 46 -0.12 -5.70 8.54
C TRP A 46 0.87 -6.16 7.48
N MET A 47 1.27 -5.29 6.54
CA MET A 47 2.21 -5.63 5.48
C MET A 47 3.57 -6.05 6.05
N LEU A 48 4.09 -5.30 7.02
CA LEU A 48 5.32 -5.65 7.73
C LEU A 48 5.24 -7.04 8.35
N ARG A 49 4.18 -7.34 9.12
CA ARG A 49 3.96 -8.66 9.73
C ARG A 49 3.84 -9.76 8.69
N LYS A 50 3.10 -9.51 7.61
CA LYS A 50 2.85 -10.49 6.55
C LYS A 50 4.14 -10.88 5.84
N LEU A 51 4.92 -9.90 5.43
CA LEU A 51 6.17 -10.13 4.70
C LEU A 51 7.25 -10.75 5.59
N THR A 52 7.28 -10.42 6.89
CA THR A 52 8.24 -11.04 7.82
C THR A 52 7.87 -12.48 8.20
N SER A 53 6.58 -12.83 8.23
CA SER A 53 6.13 -14.18 8.62
C SER A 53 6.15 -15.17 7.45
N ASP A 54 5.76 -14.74 6.25
CA ASP A 54 5.64 -15.63 5.09
C ASP A 54 6.99 -15.95 4.44
N LEU A 55 7.97 -15.05 4.54
CA LEU A 55 9.21 -15.14 3.77
C LEU A 55 10.32 -15.77 4.61
N LYS A 56 10.93 -16.83 4.08
CA LYS A 56 12.04 -17.57 4.72
C LYS A 56 13.34 -16.79 4.82
N THR A 57 13.45 -15.68 4.08
CA THR A 57 14.64 -14.83 3.98
C THR A 57 14.32 -13.45 4.55
N SER A 58 15.30 -12.82 5.20
CA SER A 58 15.16 -11.44 5.69
C SER A 58 15.27 -10.43 4.55
N TYR A 59 14.24 -9.60 4.37
CA TYR A 59 14.18 -8.52 3.37
C TYR A 59 14.22 -7.14 4.02
N ASN A 60 14.68 -6.13 3.28
CA ASN A 60 14.36 -4.73 3.58
C ASN A 60 13.02 -4.38 2.94
N ILE A 61 12.21 -3.52 3.57
CA ILE A 61 10.91 -3.11 3.05
C ILE A 61 10.91 -1.61 2.77
N ALA A 62 10.79 -1.23 1.51
CA ALA A 62 10.72 0.15 1.06
C ALA A 62 9.29 0.52 0.66
N PHE A 63 8.66 1.40 1.41
CA PHE A 63 7.34 1.93 1.08
C PHE A 63 7.47 3.12 0.11
N ILE A 64 6.87 3.00 -1.07
CA ILE A 64 6.89 4.02 -2.12
C ILE A 64 5.53 4.71 -2.15
N LEU A 65 5.49 5.96 -1.73
CA LEU A 65 4.25 6.71 -1.51
C LEU A 65 4.00 7.73 -2.62
N ALA A 66 2.79 7.68 -3.19
CA ALA A 66 2.28 8.69 -4.12
C ALA A 66 0.93 9.23 -3.64
N SER A 67 0.72 10.52 -3.84
CA SER A 67 -0.50 11.21 -3.44
C SER A 67 -0.75 12.43 -4.31
N ASP A 68 -2.02 12.77 -4.48
CA ASP A 68 -2.48 14.06 -4.99
C ASP A 68 -2.35 15.19 -3.94
N ASP A 69 -2.06 14.84 -2.68
CA ASP A 69 -1.90 15.77 -1.55
C ASP A 69 -0.58 15.48 -0.81
N LYS A 70 0.52 15.93 -1.41
CA LYS A 70 1.87 15.75 -0.86
C LYS A 70 2.04 16.34 0.53
N ALA A 71 1.60 17.58 0.71
CA ALA A 71 1.78 18.32 1.95
C ALA A 71 1.08 17.61 3.12
N TRP A 72 -0.12 17.06 2.89
CA TRP A 72 -0.81 16.28 3.90
C TRP A 72 -0.05 14.98 4.24
N CYS A 73 0.49 14.28 3.25
CA CYS A 73 1.25 13.05 3.47
C CYS A 73 2.52 13.30 4.28
N GLU A 74 3.30 14.33 3.95
CA GLU A 74 4.52 14.68 4.69
C GLU A 74 4.21 15.07 6.14
N LYS A 75 3.13 15.83 6.37
CA LYS A 75 2.76 16.30 7.71
C LYS A 75 2.13 15.20 8.58
N ASN A 76 1.24 14.38 8.03
CA ASN A 76 0.37 13.52 8.82
C ASN A 76 0.70 12.03 8.70
N LEU A 77 1.15 11.57 7.52
CA LEU A 77 1.24 10.14 7.23
C LEU A 77 2.67 9.59 7.33
N ILE A 78 3.65 10.21 6.67
CA ILE A 78 5.05 9.75 6.67
C ILE A 78 5.60 9.59 8.10
N PRO A 79 5.37 10.51 9.06
CA PRO A 79 5.85 10.35 10.42
C PRO A 79 5.27 9.10 11.12
N GLN A 80 4.02 8.74 10.81
CA GLN A 80 3.37 7.58 11.41
C GLN A 80 3.91 6.29 10.78
N ILE A 81 4.10 6.25 9.46
CA ILE A 81 4.72 5.10 8.79
C ILE A 81 6.14 4.86 9.33
N LYS A 82 6.94 5.92 9.50
CA LYS A 82 8.28 5.81 10.10
C LYS A 82 8.24 5.23 11.52
N LYS A 83 7.27 5.64 12.35
CA LYS A 83 7.08 5.09 13.70
C LYS A 83 6.74 3.60 13.67
N GLU A 84 5.84 3.18 12.78
CA GLU A 84 5.49 1.76 12.62
C GLU A 84 6.70 0.93 12.17
N ILE A 85 7.45 1.42 11.18
CA ILE A 85 8.69 0.77 10.71
C ILE A 85 9.70 0.64 11.84
N HIS A 86 9.93 1.70 12.62
CA HIS A 86 10.89 1.67 13.72
C HIS A 86 10.45 0.75 14.86
N SER A 87 9.18 0.83 15.26
CA SER A 87 8.63 -0.01 16.33
C SER A 87 8.67 -1.49 15.98
N PHE A 88 8.32 -1.83 14.74
CA PHE A 88 8.35 -3.21 14.27
C PHE A 88 9.78 -3.68 13.95
N GLY A 89 10.61 -2.80 13.40
CA GLY A 89 11.95 -3.14 12.92
C GLY A 89 12.96 -3.41 14.04
N ASN A 90 12.87 -2.71 15.17
CA ASN A 90 13.68 -3.02 16.35
C ASN A 90 13.41 -4.43 16.91
N GLN A 91 12.19 -4.94 16.73
CA GLN A 91 11.80 -6.27 17.21
C GLN A 91 12.17 -7.38 16.22
N ASN A 92 12.40 -7.06 14.95
CA ASN A 92 12.47 -8.06 13.86
C ASN A 92 13.68 -7.87 12.92
N ASN A 93 14.73 -7.15 13.35
CA ASN A 93 15.95 -6.89 12.57
C ASN A 93 15.71 -6.23 11.19
N LEU A 94 14.68 -5.39 11.03
CA LEU A 94 14.35 -4.70 9.78
C LEU A 94 14.99 -3.30 9.65
N GLY A 95 16.25 -3.15 10.09
CA GLY A 95 16.94 -1.86 10.17
C GLY A 95 17.05 -1.07 8.85
N GLY A 96 16.88 -1.72 7.69
CA GLY A 96 16.89 -1.09 6.37
C GLY A 96 15.52 -0.66 5.82
N SER A 97 14.42 -0.97 6.52
CA SER A 97 13.08 -0.62 6.06
C SER A 97 12.84 0.90 6.15
N SER A 98 12.17 1.46 5.15
CA SER A 98 12.06 2.91 4.98
C SER A 98 10.84 3.32 4.15
N VAL A 99 10.50 4.60 4.17
CA VAL A 99 9.38 5.17 3.39
C VAL A 99 9.87 6.37 2.58
N PHE A 100 9.50 6.40 1.31
CA PHE A 100 9.88 7.41 0.33
C PHE A 100 8.63 8.01 -0.31
N TYR A 101 8.62 9.32 -0.51
CA TYR A 101 7.57 10.00 -1.27
C TYR A 101 8.05 10.22 -2.72
N LEU A 102 7.25 9.84 -3.72
CA LEU A 102 7.54 10.12 -5.13
C LEU A 102 7.51 11.64 -5.38
N GLY A 103 8.68 12.21 -5.71
CA GLY A 103 8.92 13.65 -5.66
C GLY A 103 7.98 14.53 -6.50
N ILE A 104 7.94 15.84 -6.20
CA ILE A 104 6.99 16.83 -6.76
C ILE A 104 7.00 16.95 -8.31
N LYS A 105 8.05 16.47 -8.98
CA LYS A 105 8.23 16.61 -10.43
C LYS A 105 7.82 15.37 -11.25
N THR A 106 7.17 14.39 -10.65
CA THR A 106 6.65 13.24 -11.38
C THR A 106 5.32 13.56 -12.04
N THR A 107 5.06 12.96 -13.21
CA THR A 107 3.73 13.03 -13.83
C THR A 107 2.86 11.90 -13.25
N PRO A 108 1.53 12.00 -13.33
CA PRO A 108 0.65 10.91 -12.90
C PRO A 108 0.94 9.58 -13.63
N VAL A 109 1.45 9.63 -14.86
CA VAL A 109 1.86 8.42 -15.59
C VAL A 109 3.09 7.79 -14.94
N VAL A 110 4.09 8.60 -14.59
CA VAL A 110 5.30 8.12 -13.91
C VAL A 110 4.96 7.54 -12.53
N ASP A 111 4.12 8.22 -11.76
CA ASP A 111 3.67 7.71 -10.45
C ASP A 111 2.95 6.37 -10.61
N LEU A 112 2.08 6.23 -11.62
CA LEU A 112 1.37 4.98 -11.88
C LEU A 112 2.35 3.85 -12.20
N VAL A 113 3.33 4.10 -13.07
CA VAL A 113 4.35 3.11 -13.46
C VAL A 113 5.20 2.72 -12.24
N MET A 114 5.61 3.68 -11.42
CA MET A 114 6.40 3.41 -10.21
C MET A 114 5.63 2.57 -9.20
N LEU A 115 4.37 2.89 -8.94
CA LEU A 115 3.52 2.10 -8.05
C LEU A 115 3.23 0.71 -8.62
N SER A 116 3.02 0.60 -9.93
CA SER A 116 2.76 -0.67 -10.62
C SER A 116 3.99 -1.59 -10.65
N SER A 117 5.19 -1.02 -10.55
CA SER A 117 6.44 -1.80 -10.51
C SER A 117 6.76 -2.35 -9.12
N CYS A 118 5.96 -2.04 -8.09
CA CYS A 118 6.17 -2.52 -6.73
C CYS A 118 5.74 -3.99 -6.56
N ASN A 119 6.29 -4.66 -5.54
CA ASN A 119 5.99 -6.06 -5.22
C ASN A 119 4.66 -6.26 -4.52
N HIS A 120 4.17 -5.25 -3.81
CA HIS A 120 2.93 -5.24 -3.03
C HIS A 120 2.30 -3.85 -3.06
N SER A 121 1.01 -3.76 -2.70
CA SER A 121 0.26 -2.51 -2.75
C SER A 121 -0.57 -2.24 -1.51
N ILE A 122 -0.65 -0.98 -1.10
CA ILE A 122 -1.59 -0.43 -0.13
C ILE A 122 -2.32 0.71 -0.83
N ILE A 123 -3.62 0.55 -1.01
CA ILE A 123 -4.43 1.52 -1.75
C ILE A 123 -5.65 1.94 -0.94
N ALA A 124 -6.04 3.20 -1.12
CA ALA A 124 -7.36 3.67 -0.71
C ALA A 124 -8.42 3.33 -1.78
N TYR A 125 -9.42 4.17 -1.89
CA TYR A 125 -10.38 4.16 -3.00
C TYR A 125 -9.82 4.81 -4.28
N GLY A 126 -10.55 4.61 -5.37
CA GLY A 126 -10.30 5.27 -6.65
C GLY A 126 -9.64 4.36 -7.68
N THR A 127 -9.96 4.60 -8.94
CA THR A 127 -9.49 3.79 -10.07
C THR A 127 -7.97 3.81 -10.21
N TYR A 128 -7.32 4.93 -9.91
CA TYR A 128 -5.87 5.07 -10.03
C TYR A 128 -5.11 4.04 -9.18
N GLY A 129 -5.44 3.94 -7.89
CA GLY A 129 -4.83 2.94 -6.99
C GLY A 129 -5.22 1.50 -7.37
N ILE A 130 -6.45 1.28 -7.84
CA ILE A 130 -6.87 -0.05 -8.30
C ILE A 130 -6.03 -0.49 -9.51
N TRP A 131 -5.84 0.39 -10.50
CA TRP A 131 -5.01 0.09 -11.66
C TRP A 131 -3.55 -0.13 -11.28
N SER A 132 -2.99 0.70 -10.40
CA SER A 132 -1.60 0.49 -9.94
C SER A 132 -1.43 -0.85 -9.24
N ALA A 133 -2.38 -1.22 -8.37
CA ALA A 133 -2.33 -2.49 -7.64
C ALA A 133 -2.62 -3.71 -8.52
N LEU A 134 -3.47 -3.57 -9.54
CA LEU A 134 -3.76 -4.64 -10.49
C LEU A 134 -2.54 -4.99 -11.35
N MET A 135 -1.74 -3.98 -11.70
CA MET A 135 -0.50 -4.15 -12.47
C MET A 135 0.70 -4.53 -11.58
N ALA A 136 0.67 -4.13 -10.30
CA ALA A 136 1.63 -4.58 -9.30
C ALA A 136 1.42 -6.06 -8.95
N ASN A 137 2.50 -6.70 -8.51
CA ASN A 137 2.41 -8.09 -8.08
C ASN A 137 1.92 -8.20 -6.60
N GLY A 138 1.68 -9.42 -6.13
CA GLY A 138 1.56 -9.78 -4.72
C GLY A 138 0.34 -9.25 -3.96
N TRP A 139 0.49 -9.10 -2.64
CA TRP A 139 -0.58 -8.67 -1.74
C TRP A 139 -1.02 -7.23 -1.96
N THR A 140 -2.34 -7.02 -2.06
CA THR A 140 -2.95 -5.69 -2.03
C THR A 140 -3.82 -5.52 -0.79
N VAL A 141 -3.52 -4.47 -0.03
CA VAL A 141 -4.32 -3.98 1.09
C VAL A 141 -5.25 -2.87 0.60
N VAL A 142 -6.55 -3.03 0.83
CA VAL A 142 -7.58 -2.11 0.33
C VAL A 142 -8.44 -1.58 1.47
N TYR A 143 -8.79 -0.30 1.36
CA TYR A 143 -9.71 0.35 2.28
C TYR A 143 -11.14 -0.16 2.07
N ASP A 144 -11.76 -0.71 3.11
CA ASP A 144 -13.14 -1.20 3.05
C ASP A 144 -14.15 -0.06 3.27
N MET A 145 -14.75 0.43 2.18
CA MET A 145 -15.80 1.45 2.21
C MET A 145 -17.15 0.93 2.76
N ALA A 146 -17.37 -0.39 2.75
CA ALA A 146 -18.61 -1.02 3.18
C ALA A 146 -18.65 -1.31 4.69
N ALA A 147 -17.49 -1.31 5.36
CA ALA A 147 -17.35 -1.44 6.81
C ALA A 147 -17.79 -0.17 7.55
N LYS A 148 -19.04 0.28 7.34
CA LYS A 148 -19.60 1.52 7.90
C LYS A 148 -19.59 1.59 9.44
N ASN A 149 -19.37 0.47 10.14
CA ASN A 149 -19.44 0.38 11.60
C ASN A 149 -18.16 -0.19 12.26
N ASN A 150 -17.06 -0.38 11.52
CA ASN A 150 -15.82 -0.84 12.12
C ASN A 150 -14.59 -0.35 11.32
N PRO A 151 -13.99 0.80 11.69
CA PRO A 151 -12.91 1.45 10.94
C PRO A 151 -11.59 0.65 10.90
N GLU A 152 -11.55 -0.51 11.54
CA GLU A 152 -10.39 -1.41 11.59
C GLU A 152 -10.40 -2.50 10.50
N GLN A 153 -11.44 -2.60 9.67
CA GLN A 153 -11.53 -3.66 8.67
C GLN A 153 -10.75 -3.31 7.40
N VAL A 154 -9.57 -3.91 7.31
CA VAL A 154 -8.73 -3.96 6.11
C VAL A 154 -9.24 -5.08 5.21
N LYS A 155 -9.63 -4.78 3.97
CA LYS A 155 -9.96 -5.84 3.00
C LYS A 155 -8.68 -6.29 2.31
N LEU A 156 -8.35 -7.56 2.48
CA LEU A 156 -7.18 -8.19 1.88
C LEU A 156 -7.56 -8.83 0.56
N VAL A 157 -6.76 -8.56 -0.46
CA VAL A 157 -7.08 -8.93 -1.84
C VAL A 157 -5.80 -9.47 -2.48
N ASN A 158 -5.81 -10.74 -2.87
CA ASN A 158 -4.70 -11.37 -3.62
C ASN A 158 -5.16 -11.63 -5.05
N HIS A 159 -4.58 -10.90 -6.02
CA HIS A 159 -4.73 -10.95 -7.49
C HIS A 159 -6.14 -11.00 -8.13
N ALA A 160 -7.10 -11.75 -7.59
CA ALA A 160 -8.43 -11.98 -8.18
C ALA A 160 -9.56 -11.07 -7.65
N PRO A 161 -9.67 -10.72 -6.34
CA PRO A 161 -10.92 -10.18 -5.84
C PRO A 161 -11.13 -8.66 -6.04
N LEU A 162 -10.18 -7.93 -6.62
CA LEU A 162 -10.37 -6.49 -6.87
C LEU A 162 -11.42 -6.23 -7.96
N LEU A 163 -11.54 -7.14 -8.94
CA LEU A 163 -12.42 -6.95 -10.11
C LEU A 163 -13.17 -8.23 -10.55
N PHE A 164 -12.79 -9.42 -10.06
CA PHE A 164 -13.35 -10.68 -10.57
C PHE A 164 -13.79 -11.62 -9.43
N THR A 165 -15.08 -11.54 -9.09
CA THR A 165 -15.79 -12.62 -8.38
C THR A 165 -16.78 -13.34 -9.31
N LYS A 166 -16.42 -13.50 -10.59
CA LYS A 166 -17.17 -14.36 -11.50
C LYS A 166 -16.27 -15.48 -12.02
N LYS A 167 -16.67 -16.73 -11.77
CA LYS A 167 -16.09 -17.90 -12.43
C LYS A 167 -16.14 -17.65 -13.94
N LEU A 168 -14.99 -17.61 -14.60
CA LEU A 168 -14.91 -17.56 -16.05
C LEU A 168 -15.50 -18.86 -16.62
N PRO A 169 -16.26 -18.81 -17.73
CA PRO A 169 -16.65 -20.00 -18.46
C PRO A 169 -15.43 -20.88 -18.79
N LYS A 170 -15.58 -22.20 -18.69
CA LYS A 170 -14.49 -23.17 -18.90
C LYS A 170 -13.76 -23.00 -20.25
N TRP A 171 -14.44 -22.48 -21.27
CA TRP A 171 -13.88 -22.28 -22.60
C TRP A 171 -12.90 -21.10 -22.71
N ILE A 172 -12.85 -20.20 -21.71
CA ILE A 172 -11.90 -19.09 -21.67
C ILE A 172 -10.54 -19.53 -21.08
N ALA A 173 -10.52 -20.57 -20.26
CA ALA A 173 -9.33 -21.03 -19.51
C ALA A 173 -8.49 -22.09 -20.25
N LEU A 174 -8.81 -22.37 -21.52
CA LEU A 174 -8.10 -23.35 -22.35
C LEU A 174 -7.44 -22.59 -23.52
N SER A 175 -6.28 -22.02 -23.27
CA SER A 175 -5.31 -21.64 -24.31
C SER A 175 -3.91 -22.01 -23.83
#